data_AF-A0A8T4W455-F1
#
_entry.id   AF-A0A8T4W455-F1
#
_cell.length_a   1.000
_cell.length_b   1.000
_cell.length_c   1.000
_cell.angle_alpha   90.00
_cell.angle_beta   90.00
_cell.angle_gamma   90.00
#
_symmetry.space_group_name_H-M   'P 1'
#
loop_
_entity.id
_entity.type
_entity.pdbx_description
1 polymer ?
#
loop_
_entity_poly.entity_id
_entity_poly.type
_entity_poly.pdbx_seq_one_letter_code
_entity_poly.pdbx_strand_id
1 'polypeptide(L)'
;GTLPLDTTADYVLVSLDGDRAIHDRIRGPSYRRIMENIEASGHKHIYVQFTVNADNHHVMEQTVCELQRHSAIRGILFSLYVPYRGTNGEELTREHTDAVIDRLIDLKKRHPDFVVNTTAALRHLKRDDWERPTWINTCIYDGEVSPCCCREDIVTAEICADCQLAACVESYVIQRMEPSALLEYLRYAFGPSSD
;
A
#
# COMPACT_ATOMS: atom_id res chain seq x y z
N GLY A 1 -12.75 4.63 -0.02
CA GLY A 1 -13.85 4.13 0.83
C GLY A 1 -14.77 5.22 1.37
N THR A 2 -14.85 6.40 0.76
CA THR A 2 -15.85 7.43 1.15
C THR A 2 -17.23 7.18 0.57
N LEU A 3 -17.34 6.22 -0.36
CA LEU A 3 -18.55 5.68 -0.95
C LEU A 3 -18.76 4.24 -0.46
N PRO A 4 -20.00 3.70 -0.50
CA PRO A 4 -20.27 2.30 -0.21
C PRO A 4 -19.39 1.35 -1.04
N LEU A 5 -18.90 0.29 -0.41
CA LEU A 5 -18.04 -0.71 -1.06
C LEU A 5 -18.89 -1.84 -1.65
N ASP A 6 -19.67 -1.52 -2.67
CA ASP A 6 -20.48 -2.45 -3.46
C ASP A 6 -19.86 -2.60 -4.86
N THR A 7 -19.17 -3.71 -5.08
CA THR A 7 -18.37 -3.96 -6.29
C THR A 7 -18.19 -5.44 -6.54
N THR A 8 -17.95 -5.80 -7.81
CA THR A 8 -17.61 -7.15 -8.26
C THR A 8 -16.10 -7.39 -8.36
N ALA A 9 -15.29 -6.47 -7.85
CA ALA A 9 -13.83 -6.63 -7.82
C ALA A 9 -13.46 -7.86 -6.96
N ASP A 10 -12.35 -8.53 -7.30
CA ASP A 10 -11.85 -9.62 -6.45
C ASP A 10 -11.32 -9.10 -5.10
N TYR A 11 -10.79 -7.87 -5.12
CA TYR A 11 -10.16 -7.20 -3.99
C TYR A 11 -10.50 -5.73 -3.93
N VAL A 12 -10.67 -5.20 -2.71
CA VAL A 12 -10.88 -3.78 -2.48
C VAL A 12 -9.78 -3.25 -1.56
N LEU A 13 -8.94 -2.35 -2.10
CA LEU A 13 -7.95 -1.62 -1.29
C LEU A 13 -8.53 -0.27 -0.88
N VAL A 14 -8.59 -0.02 0.42
CA VAL A 14 -9.15 1.21 1.01
C VAL A 14 -8.03 1.99 1.68
N SER A 15 -7.84 3.24 1.28
CA SER A 15 -6.82 4.10 1.89
C SER A 15 -7.17 4.47 3.33
N LEU A 16 -6.30 4.10 4.28
CA LEU A 16 -6.34 4.50 5.69
C LEU A 16 -4.91 4.65 6.22
N ASP A 17 -4.53 5.86 6.62
CA ASP A 17 -3.14 6.24 6.93
C ASP A 17 -2.90 6.52 8.43
N GLY A 18 -3.51 5.73 9.30
CA GLY A 18 -3.33 5.83 10.76
C GLY A 18 -4.65 5.80 11.51
N ASP A 19 -4.59 6.22 12.78
CA ASP A 19 -5.80 6.44 13.57
C ASP A 19 -6.65 7.58 12.99
N ARG A 20 -7.83 7.77 13.57
CA ARG A 20 -8.76 8.80 13.12
C ARG A 20 -8.14 10.20 13.07
N ALA A 21 -7.36 10.59 14.07
CA ALA A 21 -6.81 11.94 14.15
C ALA A 21 -5.74 12.17 13.08
N ILE A 22 -4.86 11.19 12.89
CA ILE A 22 -3.79 11.26 11.88
C ILE A 22 -4.37 11.17 10.47
N HIS A 23 -5.27 10.22 10.22
CA HIS A 23 -5.94 10.08 8.94
C HIS A 23 -6.71 11.36 8.57
N ASP A 24 -7.53 11.86 9.49
CA ASP A 24 -8.37 13.03 9.21
C ASP A 24 -7.52 14.30 8.99
N ARG A 25 -6.33 14.37 9.61
CA ARG A 25 -5.35 15.44 9.37
C ARG A 25 -4.75 15.37 7.96
N ILE A 26 -4.37 14.18 7.49
CA ILE A 26 -3.73 13.97 6.18
C ILE A 26 -4.75 14.05 5.03
N ARG A 27 -5.92 13.42 5.18
CA ARG A 27 -6.88 13.21 4.08
C ARG A 27 -8.20 13.98 4.23
N GLY A 28 -8.35 14.74 5.30
CA GLY A 28 -9.61 15.37 5.68
C GLY A 28 -10.54 14.41 6.43
N PRO A 29 -11.68 14.90 6.97
CA PRO A 29 -12.51 14.20 7.95
C PRO A 29 -13.32 13.04 7.33
N SER A 30 -12.65 11.96 6.95
CA SER A 30 -13.21 10.81 6.25
C SER A 30 -13.10 9.48 6.99
N TYR A 31 -12.27 9.38 8.02
CA TYR A 31 -11.97 8.10 8.68
C TYR A 31 -13.23 7.35 9.13
N ARG A 32 -14.13 8.05 9.85
CA ARG A 32 -15.36 7.43 10.37
C ARG A 32 -16.20 6.83 9.25
N ARG A 33 -16.46 7.62 8.20
CA ARG A 33 -17.24 7.19 7.04
C ARG A 33 -16.59 6.01 6.32
N ILE A 34 -15.26 5.99 6.25
CA ILE A 34 -14.52 4.87 5.65
C ILE A 34 -14.73 3.59 6.46
N MET A 35 -14.56 3.64 7.78
CA MET A 35 -14.77 2.49 8.65
C MET A 35 -16.21 1.99 8.62
N GLU A 36 -17.20 2.90 8.64
CA GLU A 36 -18.62 2.55 8.48
C GLU A 36 -18.88 1.83 7.15
N ASN A 37 -18.29 2.31 6.04
CA ASN A 37 -18.43 1.67 4.73
C ASN A 37 -17.74 0.30 4.65
N ILE A 38 -16.61 0.11 5.36
CA ILE A 38 -15.93 -1.18 5.47
C ILE A 38 -16.80 -2.17 6.24
N GLU A 39 -17.32 -1.76 7.40
CA GLU A 39 -18.14 -2.61 8.27
C GLU A 39 -19.51 -2.95 7.66
N ALA A 40 -20.09 -2.03 6.88
CA ALA A 40 -21.36 -2.27 6.18
C ALA A 40 -21.20 -3.07 4.87
N SER A 41 -19.98 -3.28 4.38
CA SER A 41 -19.75 -3.98 3.12
C SER A 41 -19.91 -5.49 3.29
N GLY A 42 -20.57 -6.14 2.32
CA GLY A 42 -20.58 -7.60 2.20
C GLY A 42 -19.34 -8.18 1.52
N HIS A 43 -18.36 -7.34 1.15
CA HIS A 43 -17.20 -7.76 0.39
C HIS A 43 -16.19 -8.53 1.26
N LYS A 44 -15.87 -9.77 0.89
CA LYS A 44 -15.03 -10.67 1.72
C LYS A 44 -13.53 -10.31 1.72
N HIS A 45 -13.08 -9.53 0.75
CA HIS A 45 -11.65 -9.27 0.48
C HIS A 45 -11.29 -7.78 0.53
N ILE A 46 -11.57 -7.14 1.66
CA ILE A 46 -11.20 -5.73 1.90
C ILE A 46 -9.82 -5.66 2.56
N TYR A 47 -8.95 -4.83 2.00
CA TYR A 47 -7.61 -4.56 2.50
C TYR A 47 -7.43 -3.07 2.71
N VAL A 48 -6.57 -2.71 3.66
CA VAL A 48 -6.15 -1.33 3.85
C VAL A 48 -4.91 -1.05 3.04
N GLN A 49 -4.90 0.06 2.30
CA GLN A 49 -3.68 0.63 1.75
C GLN A 49 -3.22 1.76 2.66
N PHE A 50 -2.03 1.64 3.22
CA PHE A 50 -1.45 2.64 4.11
C PHE A 50 -0.25 3.30 3.43
N THR A 51 -0.31 4.61 3.25
CA THR A 51 0.79 5.42 2.71
C THR A 51 1.62 5.95 3.86
N VAL A 52 2.81 5.38 4.07
CA VAL A 52 3.74 5.78 5.12
C VAL A 52 4.45 7.05 4.72
N ASN A 53 4.41 8.03 5.61
CA ASN A 53 4.98 9.35 5.41
C ASN A 53 5.60 9.87 6.72
N ALA A 54 6.22 11.06 6.68
CA ALA A 54 6.86 11.66 7.85
C ALA A 54 5.89 11.89 9.04
N ASP A 55 4.60 12.02 8.76
CA ASP A 55 3.57 12.33 9.73
C ASP A 55 2.94 11.12 10.42
N ASN A 56 3.05 9.92 9.85
CA ASN A 56 2.35 8.73 10.35
C ASN A 56 3.24 7.49 10.54
N HIS A 57 4.51 7.53 10.14
CA HIS A 57 5.37 6.35 10.24
C HIS A 57 5.52 5.82 11.67
N HIS A 58 5.28 6.63 12.70
CA HIS A 58 5.37 6.23 14.11
C HIS A 58 4.15 5.42 14.60
N VAL A 59 3.03 5.41 13.86
CA VAL A 59 1.80 4.67 14.24
C VAL A 59 1.56 3.38 13.45
N MET A 60 2.52 2.95 12.60
CA MET A 60 2.34 1.76 11.75
C MET A 60 1.99 0.51 12.57
N GLU A 61 2.76 0.19 13.61
CA GLU A 61 2.59 -1.00 14.42
C GLU A 61 1.25 -0.98 15.18
N GLN A 62 0.89 0.19 15.72
CA GLN A 62 -0.40 0.38 16.39
C GLN A 62 -1.56 0.17 15.41
N THR A 63 -1.44 0.75 14.20
CA THR A 63 -2.46 0.62 13.15
C THR A 63 -2.66 -0.84 12.75
N VAL A 64 -1.59 -1.63 12.61
CA VAL A 64 -1.70 -3.08 12.37
C VAL A 64 -2.51 -3.75 13.49
N CYS A 65 -2.17 -3.50 14.75
CA CYS A 65 -2.85 -4.10 15.89
C CYS A 65 -4.34 -3.72 15.96
N GLU A 66 -4.68 -2.49 15.60
CA GLU A 66 -6.05 -1.99 15.57
C GLU A 66 -6.87 -2.63 14.44
N LEU A 67 -6.37 -2.57 13.20
CA LEU A 67 -7.10 -3.08 12.05
C LEU A 67 -7.30 -4.60 12.11
N GLN A 68 -6.40 -5.35 12.74
CA GLN A 68 -6.57 -6.78 12.99
C GLN A 68 -7.80 -7.13 13.85
N ARG A 69 -8.35 -6.17 14.60
CA ARG A 69 -9.56 -6.37 15.41
C ARG A 69 -10.85 -6.25 14.60
N HIS A 70 -10.78 -5.73 13.37
CA HIS A 70 -11.92 -5.60 12.48
C HIS A 70 -11.99 -6.81 11.54
N SER A 71 -12.97 -7.68 11.74
CA SER A 71 -13.14 -8.92 10.95
C SER A 71 -13.37 -8.67 9.45
N ALA A 72 -13.90 -7.49 9.09
CA ALA A 72 -14.10 -7.08 7.70
C ALA A 72 -12.77 -6.79 6.97
N ILE A 73 -11.68 -6.51 7.69
CA ILE A 73 -10.38 -6.17 7.11
C ILE A 73 -9.50 -7.42 7.08
N ARG A 74 -9.04 -7.79 5.89
CA ARG A 74 -8.23 -9.00 5.67
C ARG A 74 -6.73 -8.76 5.79
N GLY A 75 -6.30 -7.51 5.60
CA GLY A 75 -4.89 -7.17 5.72
C GLY A 75 -4.62 -5.71 5.38
N ILE A 76 -3.34 -5.38 5.43
CA ILE A 76 -2.78 -4.06 5.17
C ILE A 76 -1.60 -4.17 4.22
N LEU A 77 -1.61 -3.33 3.19
CA LEU A 77 -0.50 -3.11 2.27
C LEU A 77 0.09 -1.73 2.55
N PHE A 78 1.36 -1.69 2.92
CA PHE A 78 2.09 -0.46 3.11
C PHE A 78 2.76 -0.03 1.80
N SER A 79 2.77 1.27 1.53
CA SER A 79 3.58 1.93 0.51
C SER A 79 4.21 3.18 1.11
N LEU A 80 5.37 3.60 0.64
CA LEU A 80 5.94 4.87 1.09
C LEU A 80 5.36 6.01 0.24
N TYR A 81 5.24 7.19 0.84
CA TYR A 81 4.79 8.39 0.16
C TYR A 81 5.74 8.73 -0.99
N VAL A 82 5.16 8.94 -2.17
CA VAL A 82 5.87 9.43 -3.35
C VAL A 82 5.21 10.76 -3.74
N PRO A 83 5.96 11.87 -3.77
CA PRO A 83 5.39 13.15 -4.14
C PRO A 83 4.89 13.12 -5.59
N TYR A 84 3.71 13.66 -5.81
CA TYR A 84 3.18 13.91 -7.15
C TYR A 84 3.17 15.42 -7.42
N ARG A 85 3.02 15.80 -8.69
CA ARG A 85 3.05 17.20 -9.10
C ARG A 85 2.08 18.05 -8.28
N GLY A 86 2.63 19.03 -7.56
CA GLY A 86 1.85 19.95 -6.72
C GLY A 86 1.68 19.51 -5.26
N THR A 87 2.29 18.40 -4.85
CA THR A 87 2.38 17.99 -3.45
C THR A 87 3.82 17.91 -2.97
N ASN A 88 4.06 18.36 -1.75
CA ASN A 88 5.35 18.31 -1.07
C ASN A 88 5.11 18.26 0.44
N GLY A 89 6.12 17.83 1.20
CA GLY A 89 6.22 18.09 2.64
C GLY A 89 5.92 16.89 3.55
N GLU A 90 5.59 15.73 2.99
CA GLU A 90 5.35 14.51 3.75
C GLU A 90 6.42 13.42 3.48
N GLU A 91 7.46 13.74 2.70
CA GLU A 91 8.52 12.80 2.33
C GLU A 91 9.35 12.35 3.55
N LEU A 92 9.67 11.07 3.59
CA LEU A 92 10.67 10.55 4.52
C LEU A 92 12.07 10.92 4.04
N THR A 93 12.97 11.22 4.97
CA THR A 93 14.41 11.28 4.65
C THR A 93 14.90 9.86 4.31
N ARG A 94 15.98 9.74 3.54
CA ARG A 94 16.53 8.41 3.19
C ARG A 94 16.84 7.54 4.41
N GLU A 95 17.39 8.13 5.47
CA GLU A 95 17.65 7.43 6.74
C GLU A 95 16.36 6.92 7.38
N HIS A 96 15.31 7.75 7.42
CA HIS A 96 14.00 7.34 7.93
C HIS A 96 13.34 6.30 7.03
N THR A 97 13.50 6.37 5.71
CA THR A 97 13.03 5.36 4.76
C THR A 97 13.59 3.99 5.10
N ASP A 98 14.91 3.85 5.24
CA ASP A 98 15.55 2.56 5.52
C ASP A 98 15.08 1.98 6.87
N ALA A 99 14.98 2.83 7.89
CA ALA A 99 14.48 2.44 9.20
C ALA A 99 13.00 2.03 9.17
N VAL A 100 12.17 2.72 8.38
CA VAL A 100 10.76 2.38 8.15
C VAL A 100 10.66 1.03 7.44
N ILE A 101 11.47 0.78 6.41
CA ILE A 101 11.45 -0.50 5.69
C ILE A 101 11.89 -1.65 6.60
N ASP A 102 12.88 -1.46 7.46
CA ASP A 102 13.26 -2.47 8.46
C ASP A 102 12.12 -2.80 9.42
N ARG A 103 11.38 -1.77 9.88
CA ARG A 103 10.17 -1.95 10.69
C ARG A 103 9.05 -2.66 9.93
N LEU A 104 8.88 -2.38 8.63
CA LEU A 104 7.92 -3.10 7.78
C LEU A 104 8.29 -4.58 7.61
N ILE A 105 9.58 -4.89 7.44
CA ILE A 105 10.07 -6.28 7.38
C ILE A 105 9.80 -6.99 8.71
N ASP A 106 10.03 -6.33 9.84
CA ASP A 106 9.71 -6.87 11.17
C ASP A 106 8.19 -7.06 11.37
N LEU A 107 7.38 -6.09 10.95
CA LEU A 107 5.92 -6.19 10.96
C LEU A 107 5.42 -7.37 10.12
N LYS A 108 5.96 -7.56 8.91
CA LYS A 108 5.65 -8.73 8.08
C LYS A 108 6.01 -10.05 8.78
N LYS A 109 7.13 -10.12 9.50
CA LYS A 109 7.51 -11.32 10.26
C LYS A 109 6.56 -11.60 11.42
N ARG A 110 6.12 -10.56 12.14
CA ARG A 110 5.21 -10.69 13.29
C ARG A 110 3.76 -10.94 12.89
N HIS A 111 3.33 -10.40 11.75
CA HIS A 111 1.96 -10.47 11.26
C HIS A 111 1.93 -11.00 9.80
N PRO A 112 2.44 -12.22 9.54
CA PRO A 112 2.69 -12.74 8.19
C PRO A 112 1.43 -12.88 7.34
N ASP A 113 0.26 -12.93 7.96
CA ASP A 113 -1.03 -13.17 7.29
C ASP A 113 -1.80 -11.86 7.07
N PHE A 114 -1.41 -10.79 7.76
CA PHE A 114 -2.14 -9.53 7.75
C PHE A 114 -1.36 -8.42 7.06
N VAL A 115 -0.04 -8.36 7.22
CA VAL A 115 0.80 -7.45 6.43
C VAL A 115 1.04 -8.12 5.08
N VAL A 116 0.43 -7.58 4.03
CA VAL A 116 0.38 -8.22 2.71
C VAL A 116 1.68 -8.04 1.93
N ASN A 117 2.50 -7.05 2.28
CA ASN A 117 3.77 -6.80 1.61
C ASN A 117 4.64 -8.05 1.52
N THR A 118 5.21 -8.31 0.35
CA THR A 118 6.14 -9.43 0.17
C THR A 118 7.51 -9.06 0.74
N THR A 119 8.17 -10.03 1.36
CA THR A 119 9.53 -9.80 1.89
C THR A 119 10.53 -9.51 0.76
N ALA A 120 10.34 -10.08 -0.43
CA ALA A 120 11.12 -9.73 -1.62
C ALA A 120 10.92 -8.26 -2.00
N ALA A 121 9.67 -7.78 -2.12
CA ALA A 121 9.41 -6.39 -2.49
C ALA A 121 10.00 -5.42 -1.46
N LEU A 122 9.85 -5.68 -0.16
CA LEU A 122 10.44 -4.83 0.88
C LEU A 122 11.98 -4.77 0.80
N ARG A 123 12.65 -5.88 0.45
CA ARG A 123 14.11 -5.88 0.28
C ARG A 123 14.53 -5.11 -0.97
N HIS A 124 13.81 -5.28 -2.08
CA HIS A 124 14.04 -4.53 -3.31
C HIS A 124 13.79 -3.03 -3.12
N LEU A 125 12.75 -2.68 -2.36
CA LEU A 125 12.44 -1.31 -2.00
C LEU A 125 13.57 -0.67 -1.18
N LYS A 126 14.18 -1.42 -0.24
CA LYS A 126 15.30 -0.93 0.58
C LYS A 126 16.58 -0.71 -0.25
N ARG A 127 16.91 -1.68 -1.10
CA ARG A 127 18.12 -1.67 -1.91
C ARG A 127 18.01 -0.79 -3.14
N ASP A 128 16.78 -0.45 -3.51
CA ASP A 128 16.47 0.34 -4.70
C ASP A 128 17.00 -0.32 -6.00
N ASP A 129 16.92 -1.66 -6.06
CA ASP A 129 17.48 -2.49 -7.13
C ASP A 129 16.39 -3.16 -7.99
N TRP A 130 15.33 -2.42 -8.31
CA TRP A 130 14.21 -2.89 -9.14
C TRP A 130 14.02 -2.05 -10.41
N GLU A 131 13.50 -2.69 -11.45
CA GLU A 131 13.36 -2.09 -12.78
C GLU A 131 12.04 -1.31 -12.92
N ARG A 132 12.14 -0.11 -13.49
CA ARG A 132 11.03 0.84 -13.70
C ARG A 132 10.96 1.23 -15.18
N PRO A 133 9.76 1.44 -15.76
CA PRO A 133 8.45 1.08 -15.22
C PRO A 133 8.23 -0.43 -15.25
N THR A 134 7.28 -0.92 -14.47
CA THR A 134 6.85 -2.32 -14.51
C THR A 134 5.83 -2.53 -15.62
N TRP A 135 6.04 -3.52 -16.49
CA TRP A 135 5.21 -3.70 -17.70
C TRP A 135 3.79 -4.22 -17.38
N ILE A 136 3.60 -4.87 -16.22
CA ILE A 136 2.28 -5.34 -15.78
C ILE A 136 1.37 -4.20 -15.29
N ASN A 137 1.94 -3.03 -15.00
CA ASN A 137 1.20 -1.90 -14.45
C ASN A 137 0.76 -0.94 -15.55
N THR A 138 -0.54 -0.67 -15.61
CA THR A 138 -1.12 0.35 -16.50
C THR A 138 -1.70 1.48 -15.66
N CYS A 139 -1.29 2.71 -15.93
CA CYS A 139 -1.87 3.90 -15.34
C CYS A 139 -2.76 4.60 -16.36
N ILE A 140 -3.92 5.08 -15.91
CA ILE A 140 -4.79 5.94 -16.69
C ILE A 140 -4.93 7.25 -15.92
N TYR A 141 -4.42 8.33 -16.49
CA TYR A 141 -4.47 9.66 -15.90
C TYR A 141 -4.84 10.67 -16.97
N ASP A 142 -5.87 11.48 -16.68
CA ASP A 142 -6.44 12.47 -17.58
C ASP A 142 -6.81 11.91 -18.97
N GLY A 143 -7.37 10.69 -19.01
CA GLY A 143 -7.77 10.00 -20.24
C GLY A 143 -6.62 9.38 -21.04
N GLU A 144 -5.37 9.60 -20.63
CA GLU A 144 -4.19 9.02 -21.27
C GLU A 144 -3.70 7.76 -20.55
N VAL A 145 -3.23 6.79 -21.32
CA VAL A 145 -2.77 5.48 -20.83
C VAL A 145 -1.25 5.40 -20.90
N SER A 146 -0.60 4.98 -19.81
CA SER A 146 0.86 4.79 -19.74
C SER A 146 1.28 3.53 -18.97
N PRO A 147 2.48 2.98 -19.25
CA PRO A 147 3.10 2.00 -18.38
C PRO A 147 3.51 2.66 -17.06
N CYS A 148 2.81 2.32 -15.97
CA CYS A 148 2.97 2.95 -14.65
C CYS A 148 2.64 4.47 -14.62
N CYS A 149 2.71 5.08 -13.43
CA CYS A 149 2.56 6.53 -13.21
C CYS A 149 3.80 7.36 -13.58
N CYS A 150 4.82 6.75 -14.20
CA CYS A 150 6.06 7.42 -14.61
C CYS A 150 5.83 8.25 -15.88
N ARG A 151 5.11 9.35 -15.70
CA ARG A 151 4.72 10.34 -16.70
C ARG A 151 4.97 11.73 -16.13
N GLU A 152 5.63 12.60 -16.89
CA GLU A 152 6.08 13.93 -16.44
C GLU A 152 4.96 14.83 -15.89
N ASP A 153 3.72 14.65 -16.34
CA ASP A 153 2.57 15.41 -15.86
C ASP A 153 1.98 14.87 -14.53
N ILE A 154 2.42 13.68 -14.10
CA ILE A 154 2.06 13.04 -12.83
C ILE A 154 3.23 13.09 -11.84
N VAL A 155 4.37 12.53 -12.25
CA VAL A 155 5.59 12.31 -11.46
C VAL A 155 6.80 12.58 -12.38
N THR A 156 7.71 13.45 -11.97
CA THR A 156 8.91 13.77 -12.78
C THR A 156 9.84 12.56 -12.87
N ALA A 157 10.71 12.53 -13.90
CA ALA A 157 11.71 11.47 -14.05
C ALA A 157 12.58 11.28 -12.80
N GLU A 158 12.94 12.37 -12.11
CA GLU A 158 13.74 12.30 -10.87
C GLU A 158 12.99 11.61 -9.74
N ILE A 159 11.71 11.94 -9.55
CA ILE A 159 10.88 11.29 -8.51
C ILE A 159 10.61 9.83 -8.88
N CYS A 160 10.40 9.51 -10.17
CA CYS A 160 10.23 8.12 -10.60
C CYS A 160 11.52 7.31 -10.39
N ALA A 161 12.70 7.90 -10.60
CA ALA A 161 13.99 7.23 -10.36
C ALA A 161 14.16 6.81 -8.89
N ASP A 162 13.73 7.65 -7.96
CA ASP A 162 13.74 7.38 -6.51
C ASP A 162 12.39 6.85 -5.97
N CYS A 163 11.54 6.29 -6.85
CA CYS A 163 10.17 5.91 -6.48
C CYS A 163 10.16 4.82 -5.41
N GLN A 164 9.46 5.09 -4.31
CA GLN A 164 9.31 4.18 -3.17
C GLN A 164 7.88 3.60 -3.05
N LEU A 165 7.13 3.59 -4.15
CA LEU A 165 5.78 3.03 -4.21
C LEU A 165 5.84 1.50 -4.16
N ALA A 166 5.64 0.93 -2.97
CA ALA A 166 5.74 -0.51 -2.76
C ALA A 166 4.82 -1.32 -3.68
N ALA A 167 3.63 -0.83 -4.02
CA ALA A 167 2.73 -1.50 -4.96
C ALA A 167 3.39 -1.78 -6.33
N CYS A 168 4.25 -0.89 -6.83
CA CYS A 168 5.00 -1.15 -8.07
C CYS A 168 6.08 -2.20 -7.88
N VAL A 169 6.70 -2.25 -6.69
CA VAL A 169 7.71 -3.26 -6.36
C VAL A 169 7.07 -4.64 -6.16
N GLU A 170 5.87 -4.71 -5.59
CA GLU A 170 5.07 -5.96 -5.53
C GLU A 170 4.84 -6.53 -6.93
N SER A 171 4.41 -5.67 -7.87
CA SER A 171 4.29 -6.06 -9.27
C SER A 171 5.61 -6.54 -9.85
N TYR A 172 6.74 -5.88 -9.56
CA TYR A 172 8.07 -6.25 -10.06
C TYR A 172 8.49 -7.66 -9.61
N VAL A 173 8.36 -7.98 -8.32
CA VAL A 173 8.78 -9.29 -7.79
C VAL A 173 7.87 -10.42 -8.29
N ILE A 174 6.60 -10.13 -8.58
CA ILE A 174 5.68 -11.07 -9.24
C ILE A 174 6.11 -11.31 -10.69
N GLN A 175 6.44 -10.27 -11.45
CA GLN A 175 6.94 -10.40 -12.83
C GLN A 175 8.24 -11.21 -12.92
N ARG A 176 9.11 -11.09 -11.90
CA ARG A 176 10.34 -11.87 -11.77
C ARG A 176 10.11 -13.30 -11.26
N MET A 177 8.86 -13.66 -10.93
CA MET A 177 8.48 -14.96 -10.36
C MET A 177 9.28 -15.30 -9.10
N GLU A 178 9.55 -14.30 -8.25
CA GLU A 178 10.30 -14.54 -7.03
C GLU A 178 9.52 -15.45 -6.08
N PRO A 179 10.15 -16.48 -5.49
CA PRO A 179 9.42 -17.49 -4.72
C PRO A 179 8.57 -16.91 -3.58
N SER A 180 9.08 -15.92 -2.84
CA SER A 180 8.31 -15.30 -1.75
C SER A 180 7.11 -14.50 -2.25
N ALA A 181 7.20 -13.91 -3.44
CA ALA A 181 6.10 -13.17 -4.05
C ALA A 181 5.02 -14.13 -4.56
N LEU A 182 5.42 -15.23 -5.21
CA LEU A 182 4.48 -16.26 -5.66
C LEU A 182 3.74 -16.91 -4.50
N LEU A 183 4.44 -17.21 -3.40
CA LEU A 183 3.81 -17.78 -2.20
C LEU A 183 2.79 -16.82 -1.60
N GLU A 184 3.12 -15.55 -1.44
CA GLU A 184 2.18 -14.54 -0.94
C GLU A 184 1.02 -14.32 -1.89
N TYR A 185 1.26 -14.28 -3.21
CA TYR A 185 0.20 -14.16 -4.19
C TYR A 185 -0.76 -15.35 -4.14
N LEU A 186 -0.26 -16.58 -4.03
CA LEU A 186 -1.12 -17.76 -3.86
C LEU A 186 -1.95 -17.70 -2.58
N ARG A 187 -1.39 -17.14 -1.49
CA ARG A 187 -2.14 -16.92 -0.24
C ARG A 187 -3.19 -15.82 -0.38
N TYR A 188 -2.90 -14.78 -1.16
CA TYR A 188 -3.85 -13.70 -1.42
C TYR A 188 -4.97 -14.14 -2.38
N ALA A 189 -4.61 -14.86 -3.44
CA ALA A 189 -5.48 -15.39 -4.50
C ALA A 189 -6.38 -16.54 -4.04
N PHE A 190 -5.83 -17.46 -3.24
CA PHE A 190 -6.47 -18.73 -2.90
C PHE A 190 -6.49 -19.02 -1.40
N GLY A 191 -6.05 -18.07 -0.56
CA GLY A 191 -6.12 -18.23 0.89
C GLY A 191 -7.56 -18.36 1.36
N PRO A 192 -7.76 -19.01 2.53
CA PRO A 192 -9.11 -19.28 3.02
C PRO A 192 -9.89 -17.97 3.16
N SER A 193 -11.02 -17.88 2.43
CA SER A 193 -12.12 -17.01 2.84
C SER A 193 -12.50 -17.48 4.24
N SER A 194 -12.34 -16.62 5.25
CA SER A 194 -12.90 -16.95 6.56
C SER A 194 -14.40 -16.92 6.40
N ASP A 195 -14.98 -18.09 6.25
CA ASP A 195 -16.37 -18.36 6.55
C ASP A 195 -16.54 -18.50 8.06
#